data_AF-A0A7J9SW93-F1
#
_entry.id   AF-A0A7J9SW93-F1
#
_cell.length_a   1.000
_cell.length_b   1.000
_cell.length_c   1.000
_cell.angle_alpha   90.00
_cell.angle_beta   90.00
_cell.angle_gamma   90.00
#
_symmetry.space_group_name_H-M   'P 1'
#
loop_
_entity.id
_entity.type
_entity.pdbx_description
1 polymer ?
#
loop_
_entity_poly.entity_id
_entity_poly.type
_entity_poly.pdbx_seq_one_letter_code
_entity_poly.pdbx_strand_id
1 'polypeptide(L)'
;MVELAKEYGTPLYVLFEDIIRDNYKKYQNALEKECEDYLICYAVKANTTFGIPKYLVKLGSGADVASEYELQSALDAGIPPEKIRANGNCKSKHYLEECITKEIIINVDPEVELEVINAIAKELGI
;
A
#
# COMPACT_ATOMS: atom_id res chain seq x y z
N MET A 1 9.72 22.44 -16.25
CA MET A 1 8.59 23.10 -15.52
C MET A 1 7.77 23.98 -16.46
N VAL A 2 8.32 25.05 -17.07
CA VAL A 2 7.57 25.94 -18.00
C VAL A 2 7.06 25.19 -19.24
N GLU A 3 7.87 24.30 -19.81
CA GLU A 3 7.46 23.50 -20.98
C GLU A 3 6.31 22.56 -20.63
N LEU A 4 6.40 21.81 -19.52
CA LEU A 4 5.32 20.95 -19.03
C LEU A 4 4.01 21.72 -18.78
N ALA A 5 4.09 22.94 -18.21
CA ALA A 5 2.90 23.76 -17.99
C ALA A 5 2.24 24.21 -19.31
N LYS A 6 3.03 24.44 -20.37
CA LYS A 6 2.50 24.74 -21.71
C LYS A 6 1.88 23.51 -22.37
N GLU A 7 2.47 22.34 -22.19
CA GLU A 7 2.02 21.09 -22.79
C GLU A 7 0.77 20.52 -22.11
N TYR A 8 0.75 20.47 -20.77
CA TYR A 8 -0.30 19.81 -19.97
C TYR A 8 -1.29 20.78 -19.31
N GLY A 9 -1.07 22.09 -19.41
CA GLY A 9 -1.91 23.12 -18.78
C GLY A 9 -1.65 23.34 -17.29
N THR A 10 -2.44 24.19 -16.64
CA THR A 10 -2.33 24.50 -15.20
C THR A 10 -3.71 24.57 -14.52
N PRO A 11 -3.84 24.16 -13.23
CA PRO A 11 -2.77 23.72 -12.33
C PRO A 11 -2.25 22.31 -12.67
N LEU A 12 -0.92 22.12 -12.53
CA LEU A 12 -0.23 20.87 -12.84
C LEU A 12 0.58 20.39 -11.63
N TYR A 13 0.35 19.15 -11.22
CA TYR A 13 1.22 18.46 -10.27
C TYR A 13 2.32 17.71 -11.03
N VAL A 14 3.57 17.90 -10.61
CA VAL A 14 4.73 17.19 -11.16
C VAL A 14 5.42 16.44 -10.03
N LEU A 15 5.56 15.14 -10.21
CA LEU A 15 6.26 14.25 -9.26
C LEU A 15 7.61 13.87 -9.85
N PHE A 16 8.63 13.84 -9.00
CA PHE A 16 9.99 13.50 -9.41
C PHE A 16 10.38 12.14 -8.82
N GLU A 17 10.59 11.16 -9.70
CA GLU A 17 11.00 9.81 -9.30
C GLU A 17 12.29 9.81 -8.45
N ASP A 18 13.25 10.68 -8.79
CA ASP A 18 14.50 10.81 -8.04
C ASP A 18 14.27 11.18 -6.56
N ILE A 19 13.34 12.11 -6.29
CA ILE A 19 13.01 12.51 -4.91
C ILE A 19 12.33 11.35 -4.17
N ILE A 20 11.42 10.63 -4.84
CA ILE A 20 10.74 9.46 -4.27
C ILE A 20 11.77 8.38 -3.91
N ARG A 21 12.67 8.06 -4.84
CA ARG A 21 13.75 7.08 -4.64
C ARG A 21 14.67 7.46 -3.50
N ASP A 22 15.14 8.71 -3.47
CA ASP A 22 16.11 9.16 -2.49
C ASP A 22 15.49 9.19 -1.08
N ASN A 23 14.20 9.51 -0.98
CA ASN A 23 13.46 9.40 0.29
C ASN A 23 13.30 7.94 0.72
N TYR A 24 12.92 7.03 -0.18
CA TYR A 24 12.84 5.60 0.12
C TYR A 24 14.17 5.05 0.62
N LYS A 25 15.27 5.35 -0.09
CA LYS A 25 16.62 4.91 0.28
C LYS A 25 17.09 5.44 1.64
N LYS A 26 16.64 6.63 2.05
CA LYS A 26 16.94 7.14 3.40
C LYS A 26 16.31 6.26 4.48
N TYR A 27 15.05 5.85 4.33
CA TYR A 27 14.41 4.90 5.25
C TYR A 27 15.11 3.54 5.20
N GLN A 28 15.38 3.04 4.00
CA GLN A 28 16.04 1.76 3.78
C GLN A 28 17.40 1.69 4.48
N ASN A 29 18.29 2.65 4.19
CA ASN A 29 19.63 2.70 4.76
C ASN A 29 19.65 2.89 6.28
N ALA A 30 18.59 3.49 6.86
CA ALA A 30 18.46 3.62 8.30
C ALA A 30 18.02 2.28 8.92
N LEU A 31 17.01 1.61 8.34
CA LEU A 31 16.49 0.34 8.83
C LEU A 31 17.50 -0.80 8.68
N GLU A 32 18.27 -0.86 7.59
CA GLU A 32 19.32 -1.88 7.38
C GLU A 32 20.41 -1.88 8.46
N LYS A 33 20.59 -0.76 9.17
CA LYS A 33 21.58 -0.65 10.25
C LYS A 33 21.04 -1.10 11.60
N GLU A 34 19.72 -1.06 11.79
CA GLU A 34 19.07 -1.22 13.09
C GLU A 34 18.27 -2.54 13.19
N CYS A 35 17.79 -3.07 12.07
CA CYS A 35 16.93 -4.26 12.02
C CYS A 35 17.42 -5.25 10.95
N GLU A 36 17.44 -6.53 11.29
CA GLU A 36 17.82 -7.61 10.35
C GLU A 36 16.73 -7.89 9.31
N ASP A 37 15.45 -7.73 9.70
CA ASP A 37 14.30 -7.91 8.82
C ASP A 37 13.37 -6.70 8.92
N TYR A 38 13.00 -6.14 7.77
CA TYR A 38 12.08 -5.02 7.67
C TYR A 38 11.37 -5.01 6.32
N LEU A 39 10.16 -4.47 6.32
CA LEU A 39 9.42 -4.14 5.10
C LEU A 39 8.96 -2.69 5.19
N ILE A 40 9.42 -1.86 4.25
CA ILE A 40 8.90 -0.51 4.09
C ILE A 40 7.61 -0.58 3.31
N CYS A 41 6.49 -0.23 3.95
CA CYS A 41 5.18 -0.14 3.32
C CYS A 41 4.81 1.31 3.05
N TYR A 42 4.61 1.66 1.78
CA TYR A 42 4.12 3.00 1.43
C TYR A 42 2.65 3.15 1.81
N ALA A 43 2.32 4.15 2.63
CA ALA A 43 0.94 4.50 2.95
C ALA A 43 0.25 5.11 1.73
N VAL A 44 -0.58 4.33 1.02
CA VAL A 44 -1.17 4.73 -0.27
C VAL A 44 -2.02 5.99 -0.14
N LYS A 45 -2.72 6.17 0.99
CA LYS A 45 -3.46 7.39 1.35
C LYS A 45 -2.65 8.69 1.34
N ALA A 46 -1.31 8.63 1.44
CA ALA A 46 -0.47 9.83 1.43
C ALA A 46 -0.50 10.54 0.06
N ASN A 47 -0.54 9.76 -1.02
CA ASN A 47 -0.76 10.23 -2.39
C ASN A 47 -1.15 9.04 -3.27
N THR A 48 -2.40 9.01 -3.72
CA THR A 48 -2.99 7.89 -4.47
C THR A 48 -2.62 7.86 -5.96
N THR A 49 -1.70 8.72 -6.41
CA THR A 49 -1.22 8.70 -7.80
C THR A 49 -0.58 7.35 -8.11
N PHE A 50 -1.20 6.58 -9.00
CA PHE A 50 -0.82 5.20 -9.34
C PHE A 50 0.66 5.03 -9.73
N GLY A 51 1.28 6.07 -10.31
CA GLY A 51 2.71 6.06 -10.65
C GLY A 51 3.63 5.87 -9.44
N ILE A 52 3.21 6.30 -8.24
CA ILE A 52 4.01 6.20 -7.01
C ILE A 52 4.16 4.74 -6.54
N PRO A 53 3.08 3.98 -6.22
CA PRO A 53 3.22 2.58 -5.81
C PRO A 53 3.88 1.73 -6.92
N LYS A 54 3.57 2.01 -8.19
CA LYS A 54 4.19 1.33 -9.35
C LYS A 54 5.69 1.58 -9.48
N TYR A 55 6.18 2.73 -9.02
CA TYR A 55 7.60 3.00 -8.96
C TYR A 55 8.24 2.38 -7.71
N LEU A 56 7.62 2.56 -6.54
CA LEU A 56 8.14 2.09 -5.25
C LEU A 56 8.25 0.56 -5.16
N VAL A 57 7.35 -0.19 -5.80
CA VAL A 57 7.46 -1.66 -5.85
C VAL A 57 8.76 -2.12 -6.49
N LYS A 58 9.29 -1.39 -7.49
CA LYS A 58 10.58 -1.68 -8.15
C LYS A 58 11.76 -1.50 -7.21
N LEU A 59 11.60 -0.69 -6.16
CA LEU A 59 12.60 -0.49 -5.10
C LEU A 59 12.46 -1.50 -3.96
N GLY A 60 11.43 -2.37 -4.00
CA GLY A 60 11.18 -3.38 -2.99
C GLY A 60 10.10 -3.02 -1.96
N SER A 61 9.48 -1.83 -2.08
CA SER A 61 8.42 -1.38 -1.18
C SER A 61 7.21 -2.31 -1.19
N GLY A 62 6.62 -2.51 -0.01
CA GLY A 62 5.25 -2.97 0.15
C GLY A 62 4.25 -1.80 0.10
N ALA A 63 3.00 -2.08 0.48
CA ALA A 63 1.95 -1.07 0.62
C ALA A 63 1.22 -1.20 1.95
N ASP A 64 0.92 -0.06 2.54
CA ASP A 64 -0.04 0.12 3.61
C ASP A 64 -1.32 0.70 2.98
N VAL A 65 -2.39 -0.08 3.04
CA VAL A 65 -3.68 0.22 2.41
C VAL A 65 -4.77 0.30 3.46
N ALA A 66 -5.67 1.28 3.35
CA ALA A 66 -6.74 1.52 4.30
C ALA A 66 -8.15 1.34 3.70
N SER A 67 -8.26 0.91 2.45
CA SER A 67 -9.53 0.69 1.76
C SER A 67 -9.37 -0.28 0.58
N GLU A 68 -10.49 -0.80 0.08
CA GLU A 68 -10.57 -1.64 -1.12
C GLU A 68 -9.94 -0.97 -2.35
N TYR A 69 -10.17 0.34 -2.54
CA TYR A 69 -9.59 1.08 -3.66
C TYR A 69 -8.06 1.15 -3.58
N GLU A 70 -7.53 1.34 -2.36
CA GLU A 70 -6.08 1.36 -2.14
C GLU A 70 -5.48 -0.04 -2.31
N LEU A 71 -6.17 -1.08 -1.84
CA LEU A 71 -5.78 -2.47 -2.06
C LEU A 71 -5.69 -2.79 -3.55
N GLN A 72 -6.75 -2.49 -4.32
CA GLN A 72 -6.76 -2.74 -5.76
C GLN A 72 -5.66 -1.95 -6.46
N SER A 73 -5.46 -0.68 -6.11
CA SER A 73 -4.39 0.16 -6.66
C SER A 73 -2.99 -0.43 -6.38
N ALA A 74 -2.76 -0.96 -5.18
CA ALA A 74 -1.51 -1.63 -4.82
C ALA A 74 -1.29 -2.93 -5.60
N LEU A 75 -2.33 -3.76 -5.74
CA LEU A 75 -2.29 -4.99 -6.54
C LEU A 75 -2.03 -4.70 -8.02
N ASP A 76 -2.74 -3.73 -8.60
CA ASP A 76 -2.57 -3.31 -10.00
C ASP A 76 -1.19 -2.69 -10.27
N ALA A 77 -0.59 -2.05 -9.25
CA ALA A 77 0.78 -1.56 -9.31
C ALA A 77 1.83 -2.69 -9.34
N GLY A 78 1.41 -3.93 -9.07
CA GLY A 78 2.25 -5.12 -9.05
C GLY A 78 2.87 -5.42 -7.69
N ILE A 79 2.34 -4.86 -6.60
CA ILE A 79 2.82 -5.14 -5.24
C ILE A 79 2.39 -6.56 -4.86
N PRO A 80 3.33 -7.45 -4.48
CA PRO A 80 2.98 -8.80 -4.05
C PRO A 80 2.06 -8.78 -2.81
N PRO A 81 0.99 -9.60 -2.76
CA PRO A 81 0.05 -9.63 -1.62
C PRO A 81 0.72 -9.78 -0.25
N GLU A 82 1.78 -10.59 -0.15
CA GLU A 82 2.54 -10.82 1.08
C GLU A 82 3.26 -9.56 1.59
N LYS A 83 3.45 -8.57 0.72
CA LYS A 83 4.01 -7.24 1.05
C LYS A 83 2.95 -6.17 1.27
N ILE A 84 1.67 -6.52 1.29
CA ILE A 84 0.57 -5.59 1.59
C ILE A 84 0.19 -5.73 3.07
N ARG A 85 -0.11 -4.61 3.72
CA ARG A 85 -0.67 -4.52 5.07
C ARG A 85 -2.02 -3.82 4.98
N ALA A 86 -3.08 -4.55 5.28
CA ALA A 86 -4.44 -4.05 5.27
C ALA A 86 -4.78 -3.41 6.63
N ASN A 87 -4.82 -2.09 6.65
CA ASN A 87 -5.23 -1.25 7.78
C ASN A 87 -6.64 -0.69 7.57
N GLY A 88 -7.12 0.09 8.55
CA GLY A 88 -8.41 0.78 8.53
C GLY A 88 -9.35 0.26 9.61
N ASN A 89 -10.05 1.17 10.28
CA ASN A 89 -10.87 0.86 11.45
C ASN A 89 -12.28 0.35 11.12
N CYS A 90 -12.68 0.41 9.84
CA CYS A 90 -14.01 0.04 9.35
C CYS A 90 -13.89 -0.80 8.06
N LYS A 91 -13.12 -1.90 8.08
CA LYS A 91 -12.96 -2.77 6.92
C LYS A 91 -14.28 -3.45 6.58
N SER A 92 -14.68 -3.38 5.30
CA SER A 92 -15.90 -4.04 4.85
C SER A 92 -15.70 -5.55 4.77
N LYS A 93 -16.79 -6.32 4.72
CA LYS A 93 -16.74 -7.76 4.45
C LYS A 93 -16.00 -8.08 3.13
N HIS A 94 -16.25 -7.31 2.07
CA HIS A 94 -15.59 -7.52 0.77
C HIS A 94 -14.08 -7.28 0.85
N TYR A 95 -13.67 -6.20 1.53
CA TYR A 95 -12.26 -5.90 1.77
C TYR A 95 -11.55 -7.03 2.54
N LEU A 96 -12.21 -7.55 3.58
CA LEU A 96 -11.68 -8.64 4.41
C LEU A 96 -11.63 -9.96 3.63
N GLU A 97 -12.67 -10.30 2.86
CA GLU A 97 -12.70 -11.48 1.98
C GLU A 97 -11.54 -11.49 1.00
N GLU A 98 -11.27 -10.34 0.37
CA GLU A 98 -10.18 -10.21 -0.58
C GLU A 98 -8.82 -10.35 0.11
N CYS A 99 -8.64 -9.74 1.27
CA CYS A 99 -7.41 -9.86 2.05
C CYS A 99 -7.17 -11.32 2.48
N ILE A 100 -8.19 -12.02 2.98
CA ILE A 100 -8.09 -13.42 3.40
C ILE A 100 -7.74 -14.32 2.20
N THR A 101 -8.46 -14.17 1.09
CA THR A 101 -8.28 -15.00 -0.10
C THR A 101 -6.89 -14.84 -0.73
N LYS A 102 -6.31 -13.64 -0.63
CA LYS A 102 -4.98 -13.33 -1.16
C LYS A 102 -3.85 -13.46 -0.13
N GLU A 103 -4.14 -13.98 1.06
CA GLU A 103 -3.18 -14.14 2.16
C GLU A 103 -2.49 -12.83 2.57
N ILE A 104 -3.20 -11.71 2.48
CA ILE A 104 -2.73 -10.38 2.87
C ILE A 104 -2.81 -10.26 4.40
N ILE A 105 -1.76 -9.69 5.00
CA ILE A 105 -1.75 -9.46 6.45
C ILE A 105 -2.74 -8.34 6.79
N ILE A 106 -3.72 -8.68 7.63
CA ILE A 106 -4.73 -7.77 8.14
C ILE A 106 -4.28 -7.26 9.52
N ASN A 107 -4.11 -5.95 9.64
CA ASN A 107 -3.92 -5.30 10.93
C ASN A 107 -5.30 -5.03 11.52
N VAL A 108 -5.61 -5.71 12.62
CA VAL A 108 -6.92 -5.64 13.27
C VAL A 108 -6.96 -4.46 14.24
N ASP A 109 -7.96 -3.59 14.10
CA ASP A 109 -8.11 -2.37 14.91
C ASP A 109 -9.01 -2.62 16.14
N PRO A 110 -10.33 -2.89 15.99
CA PRO A 110 -11.17 -3.26 17.13
C PRO A 110 -11.27 -4.78 17.31
N GLU A 111 -11.42 -5.25 18.55
CA GLU A 111 -11.53 -6.69 18.87
C GLU A 111 -12.69 -7.38 18.11
N VAL A 112 -13.82 -6.70 17.91
CA VAL A 112 -14.97 -7.22 17.16
C VAL A 112 -14.63 -7.56 15.69
N GLU A 113 -13.61 -6.93 15.11
CA GLU A 113 -13.16 -7.25 13.75
C GLU A 113 -12.59 -8.68 13.67
N LEU A 114 -11.99 -9.21 14.75
CA LEU A 114 -11.54 -10.61 14.80
C LEU A 114 -12.71 -11.59 14.62
N GLU A 115 -13.86 -11.30 15.23
CA GLU A 115 -15.05 -12.14 15.10
C GLU A 115 -15.56 -12.14 13.65
N VAL A 116 -15.55 -10.97 13.01
CA VAL A 116 -15.93 -10.82 11.60
C VAL A 116 -14.97 -11.56 10.67
N ILE A 117 -13.65 -11.41 10.87
CA ILE A 117 -12.62 -12.12 10.10
C ILE A 117 -12.80 -13.64 10.23
N ASN A 118 -13.00 -14.15 11.45
CA ASN A 118 -13.22 -15.57 11.69
C ASN A 118 -14.52 -16.09 11.06
N ALA A 119 -15.60 -15.31 11.07
CA ALA A 119 -16.83 -15.67 10.38
C ALA A 119 -16.62 -15.76 8.86
N ILE A 120 -15.95 -14.77 8.27
CA ILE A 120 -15.64 -14.74 6.84
C ILE A 120 -14.72 -15.92 6.45
N ALA A 121 -13.67 -16.19 7.23
CA ALA A 121 -12.76 -17.31 6.98
C ALA A 121 -13.52 -18.66 6.94
N LYS A 122 -14.44 -18.88 7.90
CA LYS A 122 -15.31 -20.07 7.91
C LYS A 122 -16.22 -20.15 6.69
N GLU A 123 -16.79 -19.03 6.26
CA GLU A 123 -17.62 -18.97 5.04
C GLU A 123 -16.81 -19.31 3.78
N LEU A 124 -15.53 -18.91 3.74
CA LEU A 124 -14.59 -19.23 2.67
C LEU A 124 -13.98 -20.63 2.76
N GLY A 125 -14.18 -21.34 3.88
CA GLY A 125 -13.64 -22.69 4.11
C GLY A 125 -12.14 -22.71 4.47
N ILE A 126 -11.62 -21.60 5.01
CA ILE A 126 -10.24 -21.45 5.52
C ILE A 126 -10.22 -21.63 7.04
#